data_AF-A0A842MLN4-F1
#
_entry.id   AF-A0A842MLN4-F1
#
_cell.length_a   1.000
_cell.length_b   1.000
_cell.length_c   1.000
_cell.angle_alpha   90.00
_cell.angle_beta   90.00
_cell.angle_gamma   90.00
#
_symmetry.space_group_name_H-M   'P 1'
#
loop_
_entity.id
_entity.type
_entity.pdbx_description
1 polymer ?
#
loop_
_entity_poly.entity_id
_entity_poly.type
_entity_poly.pdbx_seq_one_letter_code
_entity_poly.pdbx_strand_id
1 'polypeptide(L)' 'MECKKERNLKECPCTYEPCSRKGICCECLRYHLRNKEMPACFFPPEIEKTYDRSFEKFIETWK' A
#
# COMPACT_ATOMS: atom_id res chain seq x y z
N MET A 1 -17.23 -8.96 9.61
CA MET A 1 -16.60 -9.51 8.39
C MET A 1 -15.22 -10.02 8.78
N GLU A 2 -14.88 -11.25 8.42
CA GLU A 2 -13.59 -11.87 8.73
C GLU A 2 -12.49 -11.37 7.77
N CYS A 3 -11.29 -11.09 8.29
CA CYS A 3 -10.16 -10.61 7.50
C CYS A 3 -9.44 -11.78 6.80
N LYS A 4 -9.30 -11.72 5.47
CA LYS A 4 -8.60 -12.74 4.66
C LYS A 4 -7.08 -12.51 4.62
N LYS A 5 -6.44 -12.29 5.77
CA LYS A 5 -5.03 -11.84 5.88
C LYS A 5 -4.05 -12.71 5.10
N GLU A 6 -4.15 -14.03 5.22
CA GLU A 6 -3.24 -14.98 4.54
C GLU A 6 -3.32 -14.87 3.02
N ARG A 7 -4.54 -14.70 2.47
CA ARG A 7 -4.74 -14.47 1.04
C ARG A 7 -4.16 -13.11 0.63
N ASN A 8 -4.45 -12.07 1.41
CA ASN A 8 -3.98 -10.72 1.10
C ASN A 8 -2.46 -10.59 1.16
N LEU A 9 -1.78 -11.36 2.03
CA LEU A 9 -0.32 -11.37 2.14
C LEU A 9 0.36 -11.82 0.83
N LYS A 10 -0.24 -12.78 0.11
CA LYS A 10 0.29 -13.28 -1.16
C LYS A 10 0.25 -12.22 -2.27
N GLU A 11 -0.72 -11.31 -2.20
CA GLU A 11 -0.97 -10.27 -3.20
C GLU A 11 -0.45 -8.90 -2.77
N CYS A 12 0.14 -8.76 -1.58
CA CYS A 12 0.54 -7.46 -1.05
C CYS A 12 1.85 -6.99 -1.70
N PRO A 13 1.86 -5.91 -2.48
CA PRO A 13 3.05 -5.47 -3.20
C PRO A 13 3.96 -4.55 -2.36
N CYS A 14 3.64 -4.33 -1.08
CA CYS A 14 4.40 -3.43 -0.20
C CYS A 14 5.85 -3.90 -0.07
N THR A 15 6.78 -3.10 -0.57
CA THR A 15 8.22 -3.42 -0.59
C THR A 15 8.92 -3.11 0.74
N TYR A 16 8.23 -2.46 1.67
CA TYR A 16 8.78 -2.12 2.99
C TYR A 16 8.77 -3.32 3.94
N GLU A 17 9.95 -3.90 4.18
CA GLU A 17 10.20 -5.09 5.03
C GLU A 17 10.58 -4.75 6.48
N PRO A 18 9.81 -3.88 7.14
CA PRO A 18 9.35 -4.21 8.49
C PRO A 18 7.85 -3.89 8.69
N CYS A 19 7.06 -3.84 7.60
CA CYS A 19 5.66 -3.43 7.68
C CYS A 19 4.78 -4.44 8.46
N SER A 20 4.41 -4.09 9.69
CA SER A 20 3.54 -4.89 10.55
C SER A 20 2.09 -5.04 10.05
N ARG A 21 1.68 -4.23 9.05
CA ARG A 21 0.31 -4.14 8.54
C ARG A 21 0.07 -4.95 7.25
N LYS A 22 1.10 -5.64 6.71
CA LYS A 22 0.96 -6.42 5.47
C LYS A 22 -0.20 -7.42 5.57
N GLY A 23 -1.01 -7.47 4.53
CA GLY A 23 -2.21 -8.32 4.45
C GLY A 23 -3.42 -7.84 5.27
N ILE A 24 -3.28 -6.81 6.12
CA ILE A 24 -4.38 -6.21 6.89
C ILE A 24 -4.79 -4.88 6.23
N CYS A 25 -5.56 -4.96 5.14
CA CYS A 25 -5.83 -3.81 4.27
C CYS A 25 -6.52 -2.64 4.98
N CYS A 26 -7.39 -2.91 5.96
CA CYS A 26 -8.06 -1.86 6.73
C CYS A 26 -7.08 -1.05 7.60
N GLU A 27 -6.09 -1.70 8.19
CA GLU A 27 -5.04 -1.02 8.98
C GLU A 27 -4.03 -0.31 8.08
N CYS A 28 -3.65 -0.94 6.96
CA CYS A 28 -2.78 -0.35 5.96
C CYS A 28 -3.36 0.96 5.42
N LEU A 29 -4.63 0.94 5.00
CA LEU A 29 -5.33 2.12 4.49
C LEU A 29 -5.41 3.24 5.55
N ARG A 30 -5.83 2.92 6.78
CA ARG A 30 -5.91 3.90 7.87
C ARG A 30 -4.56 4.52 8.19
N TYR A 31 -3.48 3.75 8.14
CA TYR A 31 -2.14 4.25 8.39
C TYR A 31 -1.70 5.25 7.31
N HIS A 32 -1.74 4.86 6.04
CA HIS A 32 -1.28 5.71 4.94
C HIS A 32 -2.15 6.97 4.76
N LEU A 33 -3.48 6.86 4.88
CA LEU A 33 -4.35 8.04 4.77
C LEU A 33 -4.08 9.10 5.84
N ARG A 34 -3.72 8.69 7.07
CA ARG A 34 -3.31 9.65 8.12
C ARG A 34 -2.02 10.38 7.78
N ASN A 35 -1.15 9.77 6.99
CA ASN A 35 0.09 10.35 6.51
C ASN A 35 -0.06 11.08 5.17
N LYS A 36 -1.29 11.20 4.64
CA LYS A 36 -1.57 11.71 3.29
C LYS A 36 -0.86 10.89 2.20
N GLU A 37 -0.87 9.57 2.36
CA GLU A 37 -0.28 8.61 1.42
C GLU A 37 -1.33 7.58 0.95
N MET A 38 -1.03 6.92 -0.16
CA MET A 38 -1.73 5.73 -0.65
C MET A 38 -0.96 4.45 -0.28
N PRO A 39 -1.64 3.33 -0.01
CA PRO A 39 -0.99 2.03 0.10
C PRO A 39 -0.23 1.63 -1.17
N ALA A 40 0.78 0.77 -1.02
CA ALA A 40 1.53 0.16 -2.13
C ALA A 40 0.64 -0.47 -3.21
N CYS A 41 -0.54 -0.99 -2.83
CA CYS A 41 -1.49 -1.63 -3.75
C CYS A 41 -2.02 -0.70 -4.85
N PHE A 42 -1.82 0.62 -4.73
CA PHE A 42 -2.27 1.62 -5.71
C PHE A 42 -1.19 1.99 -6.74
N PHE A 43 0.00 1.40 -6.64
CA PHE A 43 1.15 1.74 -7.47
C PHE A 43 1.67 0.53 -8.24
N PRO A 44 2.14 0.72 -9.49
CA PRO A 44 2.93 -0.28 -10.19
C PRO A 44 4.23 -0.63 -9.41
N PRO A 45 4.77 -1.85 -9.57
CA PRO A 45 5.96 -2.29 -8.84
C PRO A 45 7.18 -1.36 -8.99
N GLU A 46 7.34 -0.75 -10.15
CA GLU A 46 8.40 0.21 -10.44
C GLU A 46 8.26 1.52 -9.66
N ILE A 47 7.03 1.97 -9.42
CA ILE A 47 6.76 3.19 -8.63
C ILE A 47 6.85 2.89 -7.13
N GLU A 48 6.27 1.78 -6.67
CA GLU A 48 6.32 1.37 -5.26
C GLU A 48 7.76 1.19 -4.75
N LYS A 49 8.71 0.81 -5.62
CA LYS A 49 10.15 0.75 -5.28
C LYS A 49 10.79 2.10 -4.95
N THR A 50 10.18 3.20 -5.42
CA THR A 50 10.64 4.57 -5.10
C THR A 50 10.19 5.05 -3.73
N TYR A 51 9.23 4.34 -3.11
CA TYR A 51 8.58 4.69 -1.85
C TYR A 51 7.83 6.02 -1.83
N ASP A 52 7.72 6.72 -2.97
CA ASP A 52 6.85 7.89 -3.08
C ASP A 52 5.40 7.43 -3.18
N ARG A 53 4.74 7.42 -2.01
CA ARG A 53 3.35 7.02 -1.84
C ARG A 53 2.40 8.21 -1.74
N SER A 54 2.83 9.40 -2.15
CA SER A 54 2.01 10.61 -2.11
C SER A 54 0.80 10.53 -3.04
N PHE A 55 -0.22 11.35 -2.77
CA PHE A 55 -1.37 11.49 -3.68
C PHE A 55 -0.95 12.10 -5.01
N GLU A 56 0.02 13.00 -5.00
CA GLU A 56 0.62 13.61 -6.19
C GLU A 56 1.23 12.53 -7.08
N LYS A 57 2.01 11.62 -6.50
CA LYS A 57 2.60 10.52 -7.26
C LYS A 57 1.54 9.56 -7.81
N PHE A 58 0.48 9.31 -7.05
CA PHE A 58 -0.65 8.52 -7.51
C PHE A 58 -1.30 9.14 -8.75
N ILE A 59 -1.58 10.45 -8.72
CA ILE A 59 -2.18 11.17 -9.86
C ILE A 59 -1.24 11.15 -11.07
N GLU A 60 0.06 11.38 -10.87
CA GLU A 60 1.05 11.34 -11.96
C GLU A 60 1.13 9.96 -12.61
N THR A 61 1.08 8.89 -11.82
CA THR A 61 1.21 7.50 -12.28
C THR A 61 0.07 7.06 -13.20
N TRP A 62 -1.14 7.59 -12.98
CA TRP A 62 -2.38 7.13 -13.65
C TRP A 62 -3.02 8.19 -14.56
N LYS A 63 -2.31 9.27 -14.86
CA LYS A 63 -2.76 10.31 -15.78
C LYS A 63 -2.71 9.85 -17.23
#